data_AF-A0A2N5UHE9-F1
#
_entry.id   AF-A0A2N5UHE9-F1
#
_cell.length_a   1.000
_cell.length_b   1.000
_cell.length_c   1.000
_cell.angle_alpha   90.00
_cell.angle_beta   90.00
_cell.angle_gamma   90.00
#
_symmetry.space_group_name_H-M   'P 1'
#
loop_
_entity.id
_entity.type
_entity.pdbx_description
1 polymer ?
#
loop_
_entity_poly.entity_id
_entity_poly.type
_entity_poly.pdbx_seq_one_letter_code
_entity_poly.pdbx_strand_id
1 'polypeptide(L)'
;MKLDDCDASDIYTFVAWAGCGKDEDKKEKITATSLTLYLYGLKPWHTLHNVMYPHHMEERVKLMLKASGKQDTHTPQWPPKLPVLLADLLNLSDYLEGHAPKAEATRDLGIVAFWGMAWLSELT
;
A
#
# COMPACT_ATOMS: atom_id res chain seq x y z
N MET A 1 21.14 5.36 -3.81
CA MET A 1 20.32 5.90 -4.91
C MET A 1 20.29 7.42 -4.70
N LYS A 2 21.09 8.17 -5.46
CA LYS A 2 20.99 9.64 -5.47
C LYS A 2 19.69 9.96 -6.20
N LEU A 3 18.80 10.72 -5.57
CA LEU A 3 17.43 10.99 -6.06
C LEU A 3 17.39 12.01 -7.22
N ASP A 4 18.54 12.39 -7.77
CA ASP A 4 18.64 13.58 -8.61
C ASP A 4 18.26 13.34 -10.09
N ASP A 5 18.19 12.08 -10.55
CA ASP A 5 17.72 11.74 -11.90
C ASP A 5 16.92 10.43 -11.86
N CYS A 6 15.58 10.51 -11.96
CA CYS A 6 14.75 9.33 -12.22
C CYS A 6 14.61 9.21 -13.74
N ASP A 7 15.35 8.30 -14.36
CA ASP A 7 15.34 8.09 -15.80
C ASP A 7 14.44 6.90 -16.20
N ALA A 8 14.26 6.73 -17.50
CA ALA A 8 13.59 5.58 -18.11
C ALA A 8 14.11 4.23 -17.56
N SER A 9 15.43 4.09 -17.38
CA SER A 9 15.98 2.85 -16.82
C SER A 9 15.53 2.58 -15.38
N ASP A 10 15.31 3.63 -14.58
CA ASP A 10 14.92 3.48 -13.18
C ASP A 10 13.46 3.05 -13.06
N ILE A 11 12.57 3.64 -13.86
CA ILE A 11 11.16 3.24 -13.91
C ILE A 11 11.05 1.79 -14.38
N TYR A 12 11.82 1.40 -15.40
CA TYR A 12 11.84 0.02 -15.88
C TYR A 12 12.35 -0.96 -14.81
N THR A 13 13.48 -0.64 -14.18
CA THR A 13 14.08 -1.46 -13.12
C THR A 13 13.14 -1.60 -11.93
N PHE A 14 12.47 -0.51 -11.54
CA PHE A 14 11.47 -0.53 -10.48
C PHE A 14 10.29 -1.44 -10.81
N VAL A 15 9.71 -1.32 -12.01
CA VAL A 15 8.57 -2.16 -12.43
C VAL A 15 8.97 -3.63 -12.57
N ALA A 16 10.20 -3.90 -13.05
CA ALA A 16 10.74 -5.25 -13.17
C ALA A 16 10.95 -5.90 -11.79
N TRP A 17 11.52 -5.16 -10.84
CA TRP A 17 11.79 -5.64 -9.48
C TRP A 17 10.51 -5.78 -8.64
N ALA A 18 9.66 -4.76 -8.65
CA ALA A 18 8.46 -4.70 -7.80
C ALA A 18 7.30 -5.56 -8.34
N GLY A 19 7.30 -5.83 -9.66
CA GLY A 19 6.26 -6.58 -10.35
C GLY A 19 6.27 -8.08 -10.05
N CYS A 20 5.08 -8.70 -10.08
CA CYS A 20 4.89 -10.11 -9.80
C CYS A 20 5.37 -10.98 -10.98
N GLY A 21 6.45 -11.73 -10.75
CA GLY A 21 7.10 -12.62 -11.72
C GLY A 21 6.78 -14.10 -11.47
N LYS A 22 7.06 -14.97 -12.45
CA LYS A 22 6.78 -16.42 -12.34
C LYS A 22 7.71 -17.18 -11.38
N ASP A 23 8.96 -16.73 -11.23
CA ASP A 23 10.03 -17.51 -10.58
C ASP A 23 10.52 -16.95 -9.24
N GLU A 24 9.77 -16.05 -8.60
CA GLU A 24 10.27 -15.35 -7.40
C GLU A 24 9.38 -15.50 -6.17
N ASP A 25 10.03 -15.64 -5.01
CA ASP A 25 9.39 -15.73 -3.71
C ASP A 25 8.56 -14.46 -3.41
N LYS A 26 7.26 -14.66 -3.20
CA LYS A 26 6.23 -13.61 -3.20
C LYS A 26 6.25 -12.65 -2.00
N LYS A 27 7.24 -12.72 -1.10
CA LYS A 27 7.21 -11.99 0.18
C LYS A 27 7.34 -10.47 0.04
N GLU A 28 7.95 -9.98 -1.04
CA GLU A 28 8.25 -8.56 -1.23
C GLU A 28 7.54 -7.94 -2.45
N LYS A 29 6.69 -8.71 -3.13
CA LYS A 29 6.09 -8.29 -4.41
C LYS A 29 4.78 -7.53 -4.20
N ILE A 30 4.59 -6.45 -4.97
CA ILE A 30 3.37 -5.64 -4.94
C ILE A 30 2.44 -5.98 -6.10
N THR A 31 1.14 -5.84 -5.86
CA THR A 31 0.14 -6.07 -6.91
C THR A 31 0.27 -5.05 -8.03
N ALA A 32 -0.08 -5.43 -9.25
CA ALA A 32 -0.11 -4.56 -10.41
C ALA A 32 -0.98 -3.31 -10.15
N THR A 33 -2.06 -3.43 -9.38
CA THR A 33 -2.89 -2.29 -8.96
C THR A 33 -2.08 -1.29 -8.12
N SER A 34 -1.35 -1.78 -7.11
CA SER A 34 -0.51 -0.92 -6.26
C SER A 34 0.66 -0.32 -7.04
N LEU A 35 1.30 -1.12 -7.89
CA LEU A 35 2.38 -0.68 -8.77
C LEU A 35 1.91 0.42 -9.73
N THR A 36 0.67 0.35 -10.21
CA THR A 36 0.05 1.40 -11.04
C THR A 36 -0.13 2.71 -10.25
N LEU A 37 -0.53 2.64 -8.99
CA LEU A 37 -0.65 3.83 -8.13
C LEU A 37 0.70 4.52 -7.91
N TYR A 38 1.77 3.75 -7.69
CA TYR A 38 3.12 4.31 -7.62
C TYR A 38 3.54 5.01 -8.92
N LEU A 39 3.27 4.38 -10.07
CA LEU A 39 3.54 4.99 -11.38
C LEU A 39 2.73 6.27 -11.63
N TYR A 40 1.50 6.35 -11.13
CA TYR A 40 0.74 7.60 -11.17
C TYR A 40 1.36 8.70 -10.31
N GLY A 41 1.97 8.36 -9.17
CA GLY A 41 2.70 9.32 -8.32
C GLY A 41 3.99 9.84 -8.96
N LEU A 42 4.62 9.07 -9.85
CA LEU A 42 5.85 9.48 -10.53
C LEU A 42 5.62 10.61 -11.55
N LYS A 43 4.46 10.67 -12.21
CA LYS A 43 4.20 11.75 -13.20
C LYS A 43 4.19 13.15 -12.56
N PRO A 44 3.47 13.39 -11.44
CA PRO A 44 3.57 14.63 -10.68
C PRO A 44 4.98 14.88 -10.13
N TRP A 45 5.71 13.84 -9.71
CA TRP A 45 7.09 13.98 -9.23
C TRP A 45 7.98 14.58 -10.33
N HIS A 46 7.95 14.03 -11.54
CA HIS A 46 8.68 14.59 -12.69
C HIS A 46 8.28 16.03 -12.99
N THR A 47 6.98 16.34 -12.90
CA THR A 47 6.46 17.71 -13.10
C THR A 47 6.99 18.68 -12.03
N LEU A 48 7.00 18.26 -10.76
CA LEU A 48 7.45 19.07 -9.63
C LEU A 48 8.96 19.35 -9.70
N HIS A 49 9.73 18.35 -10.13
CA HIS A 49 11.18 18.45 -10.24
C HIS A 49 11.66 19.01 -11.59
N ASN A 50 10.74 19.41 -12.48
CA ASN A 50 11.03 19.91 -13.82
C ASN A 50 11.91 18.97 -14.67
N VAL A 51 11.71 17.65 -14.48
CA VAL A 51 12.39 16.58 -15.21
C VAL A 51 11.42 15.99 -16.23
N MET A 52 11.87 15.78 -17.48
CA MET A 52 11.04 15.17 -18.52
C MET A 52 10.62 13.75 -18.13
N TYR A 53 9.33 13.45 -18.17
CA TYR A 53 8.85 12.09 -17.96
C TYR A 53 9.09 11.23 -19.23
N PRO A 54 9.64 10.01 -19.12
CA PRO A 54 9.97 9.18 -20.29
C PRO A 54 8.73 8.49 -20.89
N HIS A 55 7.94 9.24 -21.66
CA HIS A 55 6.69 8.75 -22.27
C HIS A 55 6.87 7.56 -23.22
N HIS A 56 8.03 7.45 -23.88
CA HIS A 56 8.32 6.40 -24.87
C HIS A 56 8.27 4.98 -24.28
N MET A 57 8.34 4.83 -22.96
CA MET A 57 8.27 3.52 -22.29
C MET A 57 6.90 3.16 -21.75
N GLU A 58 5.91 4.06 -21.81
CA GLU A 58 4.59 3.79 -21.21
C GLU A 58 3.97 2.51 -21.77
N GLU A 59 4.16 2.24 -23.07
CA GLU A 59 3.68 1.00 -23.70
C GLU A 59 4.35 -0.25 -23.14
N ARG A 60 5.68 -0.20 -22.93
CA ARG A 60 6.44 -1.32 -22.37
C ARG A 60 6.05 -1.58 -20.92
N VAL A 61 5.97 -0.54 -20.10
CA VAL A 61 5.53 -0.62 -18.70
C VAL A 61 4.11 -1.16 -18.63
N LYS A 62 3.21 -0.73 -19.51
CA LYS A 62 1.84 -1.24 -19.60
C LYS A 62 1.79 -2.74 -19.91
N LEU A 63 2.69 -3.25 -20.77
CA LEU A 63 2.80 -4.69 -21.03
C LEU A 63 3.30 -5.45 -19.79
N MET A 64 4.28 -4.90 -19.07
CA MET A 64 4.79 -5.49 -17.82
C MET A 64 3.71 -5.54 -16.73
N LEU A 65 2.92 -4.47 -16.57
CA LEU A 65 1.79 -4.43 -15.63
C LEU A 65 0.72 -5.47 -15.98
N LYS A 66 0.43 -5.69 -17.28
CA LYS A 66 -0.49 -6.74 -17.70
C LYS A 66 0.03 -8.14 -17.36
N ALA A 67 1.32 -8.38 -17.57
CA ALA A 67 1.95 -9.64 -17.21
C ALA A 67 1.92 -9.88 -15.69
N SER A 68 2.26 -8.85 -14.90
CA SER A 68 2.17 -8.88 -13.44
C SER A 68 0.75 -9.13 -12.97
N GLY A 69 -0.24 -8.42 -13.53
CA GLY A 69 -1.64 -8.58 -13.16
C GLY A 69 -2.18 -9.98 -13.44
N LYS A 70 -1.71 -10.64 -14.52
CA LYS A 70 -2.03 -12.05 -14.76
C LYS A 70 -1.47 -12.94 -13.65
N GLN A 71 -0.25 -12.68 -13.20
CA GLN A 71 0.36 -13.41 -12.09
C GLN A 71 -0.33 -13.13 -10.74
N ASP A 72 -0.85 -11.92 -10.54
CA ASP A 72 -1.62 -11.56 -9.35
C ASP A 72 -2.91 -12.39 -9.23
N THR A 73 -3.53 -12.80 -10.34
CA THR A 73 -4.72 -13.67 -10.29
C THR A 73 -4.42 -15.06 -9.72
N HIS A 74 -3.16 -15.51 -9.80
CA HIS A 74 -2.70 -16.75 -9.21
C HIS A 74 -2.28 -16.58 -7.73
N THR A 75 -2.38 -15.37 -7.19
CA THR A 75 -2.11 -15.09 -5.79
C THR A 75 -3.44 -15.12 -5.03
N PRO A 76 -3.53 -15.83 -3.90
CA PRO A 76 -4.73 -15.82 -3.09
C PRO A 76 -5.05 -14.38 -2.71
N GLN A 77 -6.25 -13.91 -3.03
CA GLN A 77 -6.69 -12.59 -2.61
C GLN A 77 -6.71 -12.55 -1.08
N TRP A 78 -6.20 -11.47 -0.50
CA TRP A 78 -6.26 -11.27 0.94
C TRP A 78 -7.71 -11.44 1.40
N PRO A 79 -7.98 -12.20 2.47
CA PRO A 79 -9.34 -12.37 2.95
C PRO A 79 -9.95 -10.98 3.18
N PRO A 80 -11.21 -10.76 2.79
CA PRO A 80 -11.84 -9.46 3.01
C PRO A 80 -11.71 -9.09 4.49
N LYS A 81 -11.36 -7.82 4.76
CA LYS A 81 -11.31 -7.32 6.13
C LYS A 81 -12.67 -7.58 6.76
N LEU A 82 -12.69 -8.43 7.78
CA LEU A 82 -13.92 -8.71 8.51
C LEU A 82 -14.33 -7.44 9.27
N PRO A 83 -15.65 -7.18 9.39
CA PRO A 83 -16.12 -6.10 10.25
C PRO A 83 -15.65 -6.36 11.68
N VAL A 84 -15.23 -5.31 12.38
CA VAL A 84 -14.91 -5.39 13.81
C VAL A 84 -16.20 -5.71 14.56
N LEU A 85 -16.25 -6.88 15.20
CA LEU A 85 -17.40 -7.29 15.99
C LEU A 85 -17.33 -6.70 17.40
N LEU A 86 -18.47 -6.61 18.07
CA LEU A 86 -18.50 -6.18 19.48
C LEU A 86 -17.63 -7.09 20.36
N ALA A 87 -17.59 -8.39 20.06
CA ALA A 87 -16.72 -9.34 20.76
C ALA A 87 -15.23 -8.99 20.61
N ASP A 88 -14.80 -8.51 19.44
CA ASP A 88 -13.43 -8.08 19.21
C ASP A 88 -13.10 -6.83 20.02
N LEU A 89 -14.04 -5.88 20.10
CA LEU A 89 -13.89 -4.65 20.89
C LEU A 89 -13.85 -4.95 22.39
N LEU A 90 -14.67 -5.88 22.88
CA LEU A 90 -14.64 -6.34 24.27
C LEU A 90 -13.31 -7.01 24.60
N ASN A 91 -12.86 -7.94 23.76
CA ASN A 91 -11.56 -8.59 23.94
C ASN A 91 -10.40 -7.58 23.94
N LEU A 92 -10.45 -6.58 23.05
CA LEU A 92 -9.45 -5.51 23.00
C LEU A 92 -9.49 -4.64 24.27
N SER A 93 -10.69 -4.30 24.74
CA SER A 93 -10.91 -3.53 25.95
C SER A 93 -10.33 -4.24 27.17
N ASP A 94 -10.66 -5.52 27.34
CA ASP A 94 -10.18 -6.35 28.45
C ASP A 94 -8.66 -6.54 28.38
N TYR A 95 -8.11 -6.69 27.16
CA TYR A 95 -6.67 -6.80 26.95
C TYR A 95 -5.91 -5.51 27.31
N LEU A 96 -6.52 -4.34 27.17
CA LEU A 96 -5.87 -3.05 27.44
C LEU A 96 -6.14 -2.53 28.86
N GLU A 97 -7.03 -3.17 29.60
CA GLU A 97 -7.39 -2.80 30.97
C GLU A 97 -6.23 -3.04 31.96
N GLY A 98 -5.97 -2.07 32.83
CA GLY A 98 -4.93 -2.17 33.87
C GLY A 98 -3.48 -2.11 33.36
N HIS A 99 -3.28 -1.87 32.06
CA HIS A 99 -1.96 -1.63 31.46
C HIS A 99 -1.51 -0.17 31.60
N ALA A 100 -0.39 0.20 30.97
CA ALA A 100 0.18 1.55 31.02
C ALA A 100 -0.81 2.63 30.56
N PRO A 101 -0.65 3.91 30.98
CA PRO A 101 -1.58 5.00 30.61
C PRO A 101 -1.82 5.15 29.10
N LYS A 102 -0.82 4.80 28.28
CA LYS A 102 -0.95 4.78 26.81
C LYS A 102 -1.93 3.71 26.32
N ALA A 103 -1.95 2.54 26.96
CA ALA A 103 -2.86 1.45 26.61
C ALA A 103 -4.31 1.81 26.95
N GLU A 104 -4.52 2.48 28.08
CA GLU A 104 -5.83 3.02 28.48
C GLU A 104 -6.33 4.09 27.50
N ALA A 105 -5.47 5.04 27.13
CA ALA A 105 -5.81 6.02 26.07
C ALA A 105 -6.11 5.34 24.71
N THR A 106 -5.45 4.23 24.40
CA THR A 106 -5.71 3.46 23.17
C THR A 106 -7.06 2.73 23.24
N ARG A 107 -7.43 2.21 24.41
CA ARG A 107 -8.76 1.62 24.67
C ARG A 107 -9.86 2.66 24.45
N ASP A 108 -9.73 3.82 25.07
CA ASP A 108 -10.71 4.89 24.97
C ASP A 108 -10.84 5.40 23.53
N LEU A 109 -9.72 5.60 22.84
CA LEU A 109 -9.71 5.98 21.42
C LEU A 109 -10.41 4.94 20.55
N GLY A 110 -10.17 3.65 20.79
CA GLY A 110 -10.83 2.56 20.07
C GLY A 110 -12.34 2.54 20.27
N ILE A 111 -12.81 2.76 21.52
CA ILE A 111 -14.23 2.84 21.86
C ILE A 111 -14.89 4.04 21.17
N VAL A 112 -14.27 5.22 21.24
CA VAL A 112 -14.78 6.44 20.61
C VAL A 112 -14.80 6.32 19.09
N ALA A 113 -13.74 5.79 18.47
CA ALA A 113 -13.69 5.59 17.02
C ALA A 113 -14.77 4.61 16.54
N PHE A 114 -14.97 3.51 17.28
CA PHE A 114 -15.97 2.50 16.94
C PHE A 114 -17.40 3.07 17.01
N TRP A 115 -17.77 3.73 18.10
CA TRP A 115 -19.13 4.26 18.28
C TRP A 115 -19.39 5.57 17.54
N GLY A 116 -18.35 6.38 17.34
CA GLY A 116 -18.41 7.60 16.55
C GLY A 116 -18.37 7.36 15.04
N MET A 117 -18.10 6.12 14.60
CA MET A 117 -17.79 5.80 13.20
C MET A 117 -16.74 6.76 12.62
N ALA A 118 -15.79 7.18 13.46
CA ALA A 118 -14.86 8.26 13.16
C ALA A 118 -13.55 7.71 12.61
N TRP A 119 -12.93 8.47 11.71
CA TRP A 119 -11.60 8.14 11.21
C TRP A 119 -10.53 8.59 12.19
N LEU A 120 -9.37 7.92 12.19
CA LEU A 120 -8.27 8.29 13.07
C LEU A 120 -7.84 9.75 12.87
N SER A 121 -7.86 10.23 11.63
CA SER A 121 -7.55 11.62 11.28
C SER A 121 -8.54 12.67 11.80
N GLU A 122 -9.70 12.26 12.31
CA GLU A 122 -10.68 13.15 12.94
C GLU A 122 -10.52 13.21 14.46
N LEU A 123 -9.85 12.21 15.05
CA LEU A 123 -9.68 12.05 16.49
C LEU A 123 -8.29 12.51 16.99
N THR A 124 -7.39 12.85 16.07
CA THR A 124 -6.02 13.34 16.32
C THR A 124 -5.77 14.62 15.54
#